data_AF-A0A1F4XYX9-F1
#
_entry.id   AF-A0A1F4XYX9-F1
#
_cell.length_a   1.000
_cell.length_b   1.000
_cell.length_c   1.000
_cell.angle_alpha   90.00
_cell.angle_beta   90.00
_cell.angle_gamma   90.00
#
_symmetry.space_group_name_H-M   'P 1'
#
loop_
_entity.id
_entity.type
_entity.pdbx_description
1 polymer ?
#
loop_
_entity_poly.entity_id
_entity_poly.type
_entity_poly.pdbx_seq_one_letter_code
_entity_poly.pdbx_strand_id
1 'polypeptide(L)'
;MPNVAMSPEVKELAEKVHANIEKGKEWYKKLAKELEEKHFGHYIVINTETGEYVVDADDVKVLDLSDEKFPNRKRYFTRIGLPNPFGRFYGG
;
A
#
# COMPACT_ATOMS: atom_id res chain seq x y z
N MET A 1 -5.67 29.39 -15.45
CA MET A 1 -5.60 28.40 -14.34
C MET A 1 -4.34 28.71 -13.56
N PRO A 2 -4.37 28.92 -12.23
CA PRO A 2 -3.13 29.20 -11.50
C PRO A 2 -2.29 27.93 -11.51
N ASN A 3 -1.07 28.03 -12.06
CA ASN A 3 -0.06 27.00 -11.98
C ASN A 3 0.47 26.99 -10.53
N VAL A 4 -0.04 26.09 -9.70
CA VAL A 4 0.42 25.96 -8.32
C VAL A 4 1.80 25.32 -8.36
N ALA A 5 2.85 26.15 -8.36
CA ALA A 5 4.20 25.66 -8.16
C ALA A 5 4.24 24.93 -6.80
N MET A 6 4.43 23.60 -6.82
CA MET A 6 4.59 22.81 -5.59
C MET A 6 5.76 23.37 -4.77
N SER A 7 5.50 23.64 -3.50
CA SER A 7 6.55 24.01 -2.55
C SER A 7 7.58 22.88 -2.45
N PRO A 8 8.84 23.18 -2.07
CA PRO A 8 9.87 22.15 -1.85
C PRO A 8 9.41 21.03 -0.90
N GLU A 9 8.65 21.38 0.14
CA GLU A 9 8.10 20.43 1.12
C GLU A 9 7.12 19.43 0.49
N VAL A 10 6.27 19.89 -0.42
CA VAL A 10 5.31 19.03 -1.15
C VAL A 10 6.04 18.11 -2.12
N LYS A 11 7.13 18.58 -2.76
CA LYS A 11 7.96 17.74 -3.64
C LYS A 11 8.65 16.62 -2.85
N GLU A 12 9.26 16.96 -1.72
CA GLU A 12 9.94 15.98 -0.87
C GLU A 12 8.95 14.92 -0.34
N LEU A 13 7.74 15.35 0.07
CA LEU A 13 6.69 14.42 0.48
C LEU A 13 6.26 13.50 -0.67
N ALA A 14 6.07 14.05 -1.88
CA ALA A 14 5.69 13.26 -3.05
C ALA A 14 6.74 12.20 -3.40
N GLU A 15 8.03 12.54 -3.33
CA GLU A 15 9.13 11.59 -3.53
C GLU A 15 9.12 10.48 -2.47
N LYS A 16 8.91 10.83 -1.20
CA LYS A 16 8.82 9.86 -0.10
C LYS A 16 7.62 8.91 -0.27
N VAL A 17 6.46 9.44 -0.66
CA VAL A 17 5.26 8.64 -0.94
C VAL A 17 5.52 7.71 -2.12
N HIS A 18 6.12 8.21 -3.20
CA HIS A 18 6.46 7.40 -4.38
C HIS A 18 7.41 6.25 -4.03
N ALA A 19 8.48 6.53 -3.27
CA ALA A 19 9.42 5.50 -2.84
C ALA A 19 8.77 4.41 -1.98
N ASN A 20 7.82 4.78 -1.10
CA ASN A 20 7.08 3.78 -0.30
C ASN A 20 6.15 2.93 -1.16
N ILE A 21 5.49 3.53 -2.17
CA ILE A 21 4.62 2.81 -3.10
C ILE A 21 5.44 1.77 -3.89
N GLU A 22 6.61 2.16 -4.41
CA GLU A 22 7.47 1.22 -5.15
C GLU A 22 7.96 0.07 -4.27
N LYS A 23 8.38 0.33 -3.03
CA LYS A 23 8.72 -0.73 -2.06
C LYS A 23 7.55 -1.68 -1.80
N GLY A 24 6.35 -1.13 -1.63
CA GLY A 24 5.13 -1.93 -1.47
C GLY A 24 4.84 -2.83 -2.66
N LYS A 25 5.00 -2.31 -3.88
CA LYS A 25 4.88 -3.09 -5.12
C LYS A 25 5.94 -4.20 -5.22
N GLU A 26 7.17 -3.93 -4.80
CA GLU A 26 8.23 -4.94 -4.78
C GLU A 26 7.91 -6.09 -3.83
N TRP A 27 7.38 -5.79 -2.63
CA TRP A 27 6.89 -6.81 -1.72
C TRP A 27 5.73 -7.60 -2.32
N TYR A 28 4.74 -6.90 -2.87
CA TYR A 28 3.60 -7.56 -3.51
C TYR A 28 4.07 -8.51 -4.62
N LYS A 29 5.00 -8.09 -5.50
CA LYS A 29 5.55 -8.96 -6.56
C LYS A 29 6.17 -10.25 -6.02
N LYS A 30 6.84 -10.20 -4.87
CA LYS A 30 7.44 -11.39 -4.23
C LYS A 30 6.37 -12.33 -3.67
N LEU A 31 5.28 -11.78 -3.14
CA LEU A 31 4.20 -12.52 -2.50
C LEU A 31 3.09 -12.94 -3.49
N ALA A 32 3.02 -12.29 -4.66
CA ALA A 32 1.90 -12.36 -5.58
C ALA A 32 1.53 -13.79 -5.96
N LYS A 33 2.52 -14.63 -6.26
CA LYS A 33 2.25 -16.01 -6.67
C LYS A 33 1.45 -16.79 -5.62
N GLU A 34 1.84 -16.71 -4.35
CA GLU A 34 1.12 -17.42 -3.28
C GLU A 34 -0.22 -16.76 -2.95
N LEU A 35 -0.25 -15.43 -2.93
CA LEU A 35 -1.44 -14.67 -2.57
C LEU A 35 -2.53 -14.79 -3.62
N GLU A 36 -2.19 -14.76 -4.90
CA GLU A 36 -3.14 -14.86 -6.00
C GLU A 36 -3.77 -16.27 -6.08
N GLU A 37 -3.04 -17.31 -5.68
CA GLU A 37 -3.61 -18.66 -5.62
C GLU A 37 -4.65 -18.83 -4.50
N LYS A 38 -4.45 -18.17 -3.34
CA LYS A 38 -5.27 -18.38 -2.13
C LYS A 38 -6.30 -17.29 -1.86
N HIS A 39 -6.04 -16.08 -2.32
CA HIS A 39 -6.72 -14.86 -1.91
C HIS A 39 -7.03 -13.93 -3.09
N PHE A 40 -7.19 -14.50 -4.30
CA PHE A 40 -7.56 -13.72 -5.48
C PHE A 40 -8.78 -12.82 -5.20
N GLY A 41 -8.67 -11.53 -5.51
CA GLY A 41 -9.75 -10.57 -5.32
C GLY A 41 -9.96 -10.07 -3.89
N HIS A 42 -9.22 -10.58 -2.89
CA HIS A 42 -9.17 -10.00 -1.55
C HIS A 42 -8.29 -8.75 -1.52
N TYR A 43 -8.35 -8.02 -0.41
CA TYR A 43 -7.49 -6.88 -0.12
C TYR A 43 -6.31 -7.29 0.73
N ILE A 44 -5.17 -6.63 0.52
CA ILE A 44 -3.96 -6.81 1.28
C ILE A 44 -3.41 -5.46 1.71
N VAL A 45 -2.95 -5.40 2.96
CA VAL A 45 -2.08 -4.33 3.45
C VAL A 45 -0.71 -4.92 3.76
N ILE A 46 0.33 -4.35 3.17
CA ILE A 46 1.72 -4.75 3.37
C ILE A 46 2.45 -3.65 4.14
N ASN A 47 3.13 -4.01 5.23
CA ASN A 47 4.14 -3.18 5.85
C ASN A 47 5.34 -3.09 4.91
N THR A 48 5.58 -1.91 4.35
CA THR A 48 6.63 -1.71 3.33
C THR A 48 8.05 -1.88 3.86
N GLU A 49 8.25 -1.83 5.18
CA GLU A 49 9.55 -1.99 5.83
C GLU A 49 9.90 -3.47 6.07
N THR A 50 8.92 -4.27 6.52
CA THR A 50 9.16 -5.66 6.95
C THR A 50 8.69 -6.70 5.95
N GLY A 51 7.76 -6.34 5.04
CA GLY A 51 7.08 -7.29 4.16
C GLY A 51 5.98 -8.09 4.83
N GLU A 52 5.75 -7.88 6.14
CA GLU A 52 4.61 -8.45 6.84
C GLU A 52 3.30 -7.89 6.26
N TYR A 53 2.27 -8.71 6.27
CA TYR A 53 1.00 -8.32 5.66
C TYR A 53 -0.21 -8.83 6.45
N VAL A 54 -1.37 -8.27 6.11
CA VAL A 54 -2.70 -8.72 6.49
C VAL A 54 -3.56 -8.81 5.23
N VAL A 55 -4.46 -9.79 5.18
CA VAL A 55 -5.38 -10.02 4.05
C VAL A 55 -6.79 -10.18 4.60
N ASP A 56 -7.76 -9.55 3.95
CA ASP A 56 -9.19 -9.81 4.19
C ASP A 56 -9.98 -9.57 2.89
N ALA A 57 -11.17 -10.16 2.79
CA ALA A 57 -12.07 -9.92 1.67
C ALA A 57 -12.73 -8.54 1.75
N ASP A 58 -12.82 -7.96 2.95
CA ASP A 58 -13.36 -6.64 3.24
C ASP A 58 -12.24 -5.59 3.35
N ASP A 59 -12.40 -4.46 2.66
CA ASP A 59 -11.39 -3.40 2.58
C ASP A 59 -11.27 -2.59 3.88
N VAL A 60 -12.36 -2.37 4.60
CA VAL A 60 -12.35 -1.68 5.89
C VAL A 60 -11.70 -2.58 6.94
N LYS A 61 -12.10 -3.85 6.99
CA LYS A 61 -11.58 -4.80 7.97
C LYS A 61 -10.08 -5.05 7.80
N VAL A 62 -9.56 -5.13 6.56
CA VAL A 62 -8.11 -5.28 6.37
C VAL A 62 -7.33 -4.04 6.82
N LEU A 63 -7.93 -2.85 6.72
CA LEU A 63 -7.33 -1.62 7.22
C LEU A 63 -7.31 -1.62 8.74
N ASP A 64 -8.41 -1.97 9.40
CA ASP A 64 -8.49 -2.09 10.87
C ASP A 64 -7.44 -3.10 11.39
N LEU A 65 -7.38 -4.30 10.79
CA LEU A 65 -6.37 -5.31 11.11
C LEU A 65 -4.93 -4.78 10.92
N SER A 66 -4.73 -3.93 9.90
CA SER A 66 -3.41 -3.34 9.64
C SER A 66 -3.06 -2.23 10.63
N ASP A 67 -4.04 -1.46 11.11
CA ASP A 67 -3.83 -0.43 12.14
C ASP A 67 -3.46 -1.07 13.48
N GLU A 68 -4.14 -2.18 13.84
CA GLU A 68 -3.82 -2.97 15.03
C GLU A 68 -2.43 -3.60 14.96
N LYS A 69 -2.08 -4.20 13.81
CA LYS A 69 -0.83 -4.93 13.64
C LYS A 69 0.38 -4.03 13.35
N PHE A 70 0.17 -2.90 12.68
CA PHE A 70 1.25 -2.01 12.20
C PHE A 70 0.99 -0.53 12.57
N PRO A 71 0.90 -0.19 13.87
CA PRO A 71 0.63 1.19 14.29
C PRO A 71 1.71 2.14 13.76
N ASN A 72 1.29 3.22 13.10
CA ASN A 72 2.13 4.28 12.54
C ASN A 72 3.20 3.82 11.51
N ARG A 73 2.94 2.73 10.77
CA ARG A 73 3.87 2.24 9.74
C ARG A 73 3.46 2.63 8.33
N LYS A 74 4.45 2.70 7.44
CA LYS A 74 4.29 2.93 6.00
C LYS A 74 3.67 1.69 5.36
N ARG A 75 2.42 1.83 4.93
CA ARG A 75 1.61 0.72 4.42
C ARG A 75 1.36 0.83 2.92
N TYR A 76 1.31 -0.31 2.26
CA TYR A 76 0.88 -0.44 0.88
C TYR A 76 -0.41 -1.26 0.82
N PHE A 77 -1.48 -0.64 0.35
CA PHE A 77 -2.79 -1.27 0.20
C PHE A 77 -3.08 -1.56 -1.27
N THR A 78 -3.48 -2.79 -1.57
CA THR A 78 -3.93 -3.16 -2.92
C THR A 78 -4.91 -4.32 -2.89
N ARG A 79 -5.56 -4.56 -4.03
CA ARG A 79 -6.33 -5.77 -4.27
C ARG A 79 -5.45 -6.83 -4.92
N ILE A 80 -5.58 -8.08 -4.48
CA ILE A 80 -4.77 -9.21 -4.94
C ILE A 80 -5.27 -9.68 -6.32
N GLY A 81 -4.35 -9.88 -7.26
CA GLY A 81 -4.59 -10.46 -8.58
C GLY A 81 -5.31 -9.57 -9.59
N LEU A 82 -5.66 -8.34 -9.20
CA LEU A 82 -6.30 -7.37 -10.09
C LEU A 82 -5.38 -6.16 -10.32
N PRO A 83 -5.31 -5.65 -11.56
CA PRO A 83 -4.56 -4.43 -11.83
C PRO A 83 -5.19 -3.30 -11.01
N ASN A 84 -4.43 -2.78 -10.05
CA ASN A 84 -4.84 -1.64 -9.25
C ASN A 84 -4.15 -0.39 -9.83
N PRO A 85 -4.82 0.40 -10.70
CA PRO A 85 -4.21 1.59 -11.31
C PRO A 85 -3.85 2.67 -10.28
N PHE A 86 -4.31 2.56 -9.03
CA PHE A 86 -4.13 3.54 -7.97
C PHE A 86 -3.73 2.86 -6.66
N GLY A 87 -2.53 2.29 -6.56
CA GLY A 87 -1.98 1.82 -5.28
C GLY A 87 -2.07 2.95 -4.25
N ARG A 88 -3.08 2.93 -3.37
CA ARG A 88 -3.35 3.99 -2.41
C ARG A 88 -2.49 3.75 -1.19
N PHE A 89 -1.70 4.77 -0.84
CA PHE A 89 -0.96 4.83 0.41
C PHE A 89 -1.87 5.40 1.50
N TYR A 90 -2.02 4.69 2.61
CA TYR A 90 -2.64 5.20 3.83
C TYR A 90 -1.55 5.32 4.91
N GLY A 91 -1.29 6.54 5.34
CA GLY A 91 -0.36 6.85 6.43
C GLY A 91 -0.68 8.23 6.98
N GLY A 92 -1.05 8.28 8.25
CA GLY A 92 -1.10 9.51 9.06
C GLY A 92 0.25 9.81 9.68
#